data_AF-A0A832WFR2-F1
#
_entry.id   AF-A0A832WFR2-F1
#
_cell.length_a   1.000
_cell.length_b   1.000
_cell.length_c   1.000
_cell.angle_alpha   90.00
_cell.angle_beta   90.00
_cell.angle_gamma   90.00
#
_symmetry.space_group_name_H-M   'P 1'
#
loop_
_entity.id
_entity.type
_entity.pdbx_description
1 polymer ?
#
loop_
_entity_poly.entity_id
_entity_poly.type
_entity_poly.pdbx_seq_one_letter_code
_entity_poly.pdbx_strand_id
1 'polypeptide(L)'
;EYEVGGDEKSFSFIWGVTTTGKVIAGVKLNDERALVLTALLADKAIRGKKGHMTLYAKHLFALAKYKGVGWGLLRWYAEVMRESAEL
;
A
#
# COMPACT_ATOMS: atom_id res chain seq x y z
N GLU A 1 -0.21 -11.12 3.00
CA GLU A 1 -1.53 -11.72 3.30
C GLU A 1 -2.12 -11.17 4.59
N TYR A 2 -3.38 -11.49 4.85
CA TYR A 2 -4.15 -11.28 6.08
C TYR A 2 -5.12 -12.46 6.24
N GLU A 3 -5.53 -12.78 7.46
CA GLU A 3 -6.49 -13.86 7.72
C GLU A 3 -7.85 -13.27 8.13
N VAL A 4 -8.94 -13.83 7.59
CA VAL A 4 -10.31 -13.51 8.03
C VAL A 4 -11.07 -14.80 8.22
N GLY A 5 -11.47 -15.09 9.46
CA GLY A 5 -12.28 -16.27 9.76
C GLY A 5 -11.55 -17.60 9.50
N GLY A 6 -10.21 -17.64 9.61
CA GLY A 6 -9.40 -18.83 9.33
C GLY A 6 -8.99 -18.99 7.86
N ASP A 7 -9.51 -18.16 6.95
CA ASP A 7 -9.10 -18.15 5.54
C ASP A 7 -7.98 -17.13 5.31
N GLU A 8 -6.86 -17.61 4.78
CA GLU A 8 -5.76 -16.75 4.33
C GLU A 8 -6.12 -16.02 3.03
N LYS A 9 -6.04 -14.70 3.05
CA LYS A 9 -6.37 -13.81 1.94
C LYS A 9 -5.20 -12.91 1.60
N SER A 10 -5.06 -12.56 0.33
CA SER A 10 -4.01 -11.67 -0.15
C SER A 10 -4.57 -10.38 -0.76
N PHE A 11 -3.75 -9.34 -0.69
CA PHE A 11 -3.94 -8.12 -1.47
C PHE A 11 -3.05 -8.19 -2.71
N SER A 12 -3.61 -7.79 -3.86
CA SER A 12 -2.83 -7.56 -5.08
C SER A 12 -2.69 -6.06 -5.28
N PHE A 13 -1.44 -5.63 -5.49
CA PHE A 13 -1.10 -4.23 -5.71
C PHE A 13 -0.54 -4.05 -7.13
N ILE A 14 -1.02 -3.03 -7.82
CA ILE A 14 -0.46 -2.59 -9.11
C ILE A 14 0.43 -1.38 -8.84
N TRP A 15 1.74 -1.56 -8.99
CA TRP A 15 2.73 -0.52 -8.70
C TRP A 15 2.92 0.43 -9.88
N GLY A 16 3.21 1.69 -9.59
CA GLY A 16 3.55 2.68 -10.60
C GLY A 16 4.25 3.90 -10.03
N VAL A 17 4.81 4.72 -10.92
CA VAL A 17 5.44 6.01 -10.61
C VAL A 17 4.71 7.08 -11.41
N THR A 18 4.29 8.16 -10.75
CA THR A 18 3.66 9.29 -11.45
C THR A 18 4.68 10.05 -12.29
N THR A 19 4.22 10.89 -13.22
CA THR A 19 5.09 11.81 -13.99
C THR A 19 5.92 12.76 -13.12
N THR A 20 5.51 12.96 -11.86
CA THR A 20 6.21 13.76 -10.84
C THR A 20 7.12 12.92 -9.93
N GLY A 21 7.42 11.67 -10.29
CA GLY A 21 8.32 10.80 -9.55
C GLY A 21 7.73 10.15 -8.29
N LYS A 22 6.41 10.27 -8.06
CA LYS A 22 5.79 9.75 -6.83
C LYS A 22 5.39 8.29 -7.00
N VAL A 23 5.85 7.44 -6.08
CA VAL A 23 5.43 6.03 -6.02
C VAL A 23 3.97 5.93 -5.57
N ILE A 24 3.20 5.12 -6.30
CA ILE A 24 1.81 4.78 -6.00
C ILE A 24 1.57 3.27 -6.12
N ALA A 25 0.55 2.78 -5.42
CA ALA A 25 0.05 1.43 -5.62
C ALA A 25 -1.48 1.43 -5.75
N GLY A 26 -1.99 0.83 -6.82
CA GLY A 26 -3.43 0.59 -7.00
C GLY A 26 -3.88 -0.70 -6.32
N VAL A 27 -5.01 -0.67 -5.62
CA VAL A 27 -5.61 -1.84 -4.97
C VAL A 27 -7.12 -1.88 -5.21
N LYS A 28 -7.68 -3.08 -5.43
CA LYS A 28 -9.14 -3.28 -5.58
C LYS A 28 -9.79 -3.58 -4.23
N LEU A 29 -10.77 -2.75 -3.87
CA LEU A 29 -11.51 -2.81 -2.62
C LEU A 29 -12.91 -3.39 -2.79
N ASN A 30 -13.29 -4.21 -1.81
CA ASN A 30 -14.66 -4.57 -1.44
C ASN A 30 -14.85 -4.20 0.05
N ASP A 31 -16.03 -4.44 0.62
CA ASP A 31 -16.33 -4.05 2.00
C ASP A 31 -15.32 -4.63 3.02
N GLU A 32 -14.97 -5.91 2.89
CA GLU A 32 -13.98 -6.58 3.74
C GLU A 32 -12.59 -5.95 3.60
N ARG A 33 -12.08 -5.82 2.37
CA ARG A 33 -10.75 -5.25 2.09
C ARG A 33 -10.63 -3.80 2.53
N ALA A 34 -11.70 -3.01 2.39
CA ALA A 34 -11.74 -1.63 2.85
C ALA A 34 -11.66 -1.53 4.37
N LEU A 35 -12.35 -2.42 5.11
CA LEU A 35 -12.27 -2.50 6.56
C LEU A 35 -10.87 -2.90 7.04
N VAL A 36 -10.27 -3.93 6.42
CA VAL A 36 -8.91 -4.38 6.75
C VAL A 36 -7.90 -3.26 6.50
N LEU A 37 -7.93 -2.60 5.34
CA LEU A 37 -7.02 -1.50 5.05
C LEU A 37 -7.26 -0.27 5.94
N THR A 38 -8.50 0.01 6.35
CA THR A 38 -8.78 1.05 7.32
C THR A 38 -8.04 0.79 8.64
N ALA A 39 -8.07 -0.45 9.12
CA ALA A 39 -7.39 -0.84 10.35
C ALA A 39 -5.87 -0.77 10.20
N LEU A 40 -5.31 -1.33 9.12
CA LEU A 40 -3.87 -1.34 8.86
C LEU A 40 -3.31 0.07 8.66
N LEU A 41 -4.03 0.94 7.95
CA LEU A 41 -3.53 2.27 7.61
C LEU A 41 -3.90 3.33 8.65
N ALA A 42 -4.73 2.99 9.64
CA ALA A 42 -5.39 3.92 10.54
C ALA A 42 -6.11 5.08 9.81
N ASP A 43 -6.54 4.85 8.56
CA ASP A 43 -7.18 5.83 7.70
C ASP A 43 -8.67 5.51 7.54
N LYS A 44 -9.49 6.18 8.37
CA LYS A 44 -10.95 6.00 8.38
C LYS A 44 -11.62 6.42 7.07
N ALA A 45 -10.96 7.21 6.23
CA ALA A 45 -11.52 7.60 4.93
C ALA A 45 -11.53 6.45 3.91
N ILE A 46 -10.90 5.31 4.22
CA ILE A 46 -10.92 4.10 3.40
C ILE A 46 -12.18 3.28 3.68
N ARG A 47 -12.77 3.41 4.86
CA ARG A 47 -13.92 2.64 5.28
C ARG A 47 -15.10 2.87 4.33
N GLY A 48 -15.65 1.78 3.80
CA GLY A 48 -16.79 1.84 2.86
C GLY A 48 -16.42 2.19 1.42
N LYS A 49 -15.13 2.42 1.09
CA LYS A 49 -14.71 2.57 -0.31
C LYS A 49 -14.78 1.24 -1.06
N LYS A 50 -15.24 1.31 -2.30
CA LYS A 50 -15.34 0.17 -3.22
C LYS A 50 -14.64 0.50 -4.54
N GLY A 51 -14.20 -0.53 -5.25
CA GLY A 51 -13.53 -0.37 -6.54
C GLY A 51 -12.04 -0.09 -6.40
N HIS A 52 -11.46 0.60 -7.39
CA HIS A 52 -10.02 0.85 -7.42
C HIS A 52 -9.66 2.04 -6.50
N MET A 53 -8.66 1.85 -5.64
CA MET A 53 -8.10 2.90 -4.80
C MET A 53 -6.60 3.02 -5.03
N THR A 54 -6.11 4.26 -5.13
CA THR A 54 -4.69 4.56 -5.18
C THR A 54 -4.15 4.80 -3.77
N LEU A 55 -3.12 4.05 -3.42
CA LEU A 55 -2.31 4.21 -2.22
C LEU A 55 -1.08 5.07 -2.55
N TYR A 56 -0.97 6.20 -1.87
CA TYR A 56 0.23 7.05 -1.86
C TYR A 56 1.26 6.62 -0.82
N ALA A 57 2.46 7.21 -0.90
CA ALA A 57 3.60 6.96 -0.01
C ALA A 57 3.22 6.80 1.48
N LYS A 58 2.40 7.70 2.05
CA LYS A 58 1.96 7.60 3.46
C LYS A 58 1.32 6.25 3.81
N HIS A 59 0.52 5.69 2.90
CA HIS A 59 -0.15 4.41 3.11
C HIS A 59 0.85 3.27 2.95
N LEU A 60 1.74 3.35 1.96
CA LEU A 60 2.78 2.35 1.73
C LEU A 60 3.73 2.25 2.93
N PHE A 61 4.13 3.39 3.50
CA PHE A 61 4.92 3.45 4.73
C PHE A 61 4.18 2.87 5.93
N ALA A 62 2.87 3.10 6.05
CA ALA A 62 2.08 2.49 7.11
C ALA A 62 2.02 0.96 6.95
N LEU A 63 1.80 0.43 5.74
CA LEU A 63 1.83 -1.02 5.47
C LEU A 63 3.20 -1.63 5.78
N ALA A 64 4.28 -0.92 5.45
CA ALA A 64 5.64 -1.35 5.73
C ALA A 64 5.91 -1.57 7.25
N LYS A 65 5.14 -0.92 8.14
CA LYS A 65 5.29 -1.10 9.60
C LYS A 65 4.76 -2.45 10.11
N TYR A 66 3.86 -3.12 9.39
CA TYR A 66 3.11 -4.27 9.92
C TYR A 66 3.72 -5.65 9.63
N LYS A 67 4.66 -5.77 8.70
CA LYS A 67 5.44 -7.01 8.52
C LYS A 67 6.86 -6.65 8.09
N GLY A 68 7.86 -7.38 8.59
CA GLY A 68 9.30 -7.23 8.29
C GLY A 68 9.73 -7.23 6.81
N VAL A 69 8.79 -7.28 5.87
CA VAL A 69 8.94 -7.00 4.42
C VAL A 69 8.97 -5.50 4.12
N GLY A 70 8.49 -4.66 5.05
CA GLY A 70 8.54 -3.21 4.92
C GLY A 70 9.93 -2.64 4.69
N TRP A 71 10.97 -3.32 5.16
CA TRP A 71 12.35 -2.96 4.85
C TRP A 71 12.70 -3.12 3.38
N GLY A 72 12.23 -4.17 2.70
CA GLY A 72 12.46 -4.33 1.26
C GLY A 72 11.80 -3.22 0.44
N LEU A 73 10.59 -2.83 0.82
CA LEU A 73 9.85 -1.73 0.17
C LEU A 73 10.47 -0.36 0.48
N LEU A 74 10.91 -0.13 1.71
CA LEU A 74 11.62 1.08 2.14
C LEU A 74 12.98 1.20 1.43
N ARG A 75 13.74 0.11 1.33
CA ARG A 75 15.01 0.05 0.61
C ARG A 75 14.80 0.35 -0.88
N TRP A 76 13.84 -0.31 -1.52
CA TRP A 76 13.51 -0.03 -2.91
C TRP A 76 13.07 1.42 -3.12
N TYR A 77 12.23 1.97 -2.24
CA TYR A 77 11.84 3.39 -2.29
C TYR A 77 13.07 4.32 -2.14
N ALA A 78 13.97 4.03 -1.20
CA ALA A 78 15.19 4.80 -1.01
C ALA A 78 16.13 4.71 -2.22
N GLU A 79 16.27 3.54 -2.84
CA GLU A 79 17.07 3.33 -4.06
C GLU A 79 16.51 4.13 -5.24
N VAL A 80 15.19 4.07 -5.47
CA VAL A 80 14.51 4.84 -6.54
C VAL A 80 14.61 6.35 -6.30
N MET A 81 14.46 6.80 -5.05
CA MET A 81 14.61 8.23 -4.71
C MET A 81 16.06 8.70 -4.86
N ARG A 82 17.06 7.84 -4.58
CA ARG A 82 18.47 8.15 -4.81
C ARG A 82 18.78 8.31 -6.31
N GLU A 83 18.34 7.37 -7.14
CA GLU A 83 18.56 7.42 -8.60
C GLU A 83 17.91 8.64 -9.26
N SER A 84 16.72 9.06 -8.79
CA SER A 84 16.04 10.26 -9.28
C SER A 84 16.64 11.59 -8.81
N ALA A 85 17.49 11.57 -7.79
CA ALA A 85 18.19 12.77 -7.29
C ALA A 85 19.58 12.96 -7.93
N GLU A 86 20.10 11.94 -8.60
CA GLU A 86 21.40 11.95 -9.30
C GLU A 86 21.27 12.28 -10.81
N LEU A 87 20.04 12.56 -11.30
CA LEU A 87 19.71 13.04 -12.65
C LEU A 87 19.37 14.54 -12.64
#